data_AF-A0A5E4IRD2-F1
#
_entry.id   AF-A0A5E4IRD2-F1
#
_cell.length_a   1.000
_cell.length_b   1.000
_cell.length_c   1.000
_cell.angle_alpha   90.00
_cell.angle_beta   90.00
_cell.angle_gamma   90.00
#
_symmetry.space_group_name_H-M   'P 1'
#
loop_
_entity.id
_entity.type
_entity.pdbx_description
1 polymer ?
#
loop_
_entity_poly.entity_id
_entity_poly.type
_entity_poly.pdbx_seq_one_letter_code
_entity_poly.pdbx_strand_id
1 'polypeptide(L)'
;MGHVAFSHEGEAAIERETGSHEELGEKVLKNSQLGDILKQQFAAKEISDLACGKKLGCLIASDLGSDRMDYLKRDSHYTGVAYGVIDSSRLIHTLNFSKGKLLLEKGGLEAAEALLIARFLMFSTVYLHKTVRIASGMLQEAMRLAVSSGALSPVDAVKLDDSQMLSVLKKDKDAAKFVERLQKRELYKVAHRFNPSPNANLLELRKKIASSAGVNPADVLMESGGKPTKKFDITVLTSSGEKNIEELSQLVSAVISAEETRRKTLVAAPREKVEAVKKACEKEFGS
;
A
#
# COMPACT_ATOMS: atom_id res chain seq x y z
N MET A 1 -8.22 -12.91 1.87
CA MET A 1 -9.67 -13.14 1.64
C MET A 1 -10.49 -11.86 1.59
N GLY A 2 -10.05 -10.75 2.20
CA GLY A 2 -10.73 -9.46 2.10
C GLY A 2 -10.20 -8.51 1.03
N HIS A 3 -9.09 -8.86 0.37
CA HIS A 3 -8.52 -8.03 -0.70
C HIS A 3 -9.40 -8.08 -1.95
N VAL A 4 -9.55 -6.91 -2.55
CA VAL A 4 -10.16 -6.72 -3.87
C VAL A 4 -9.12 -7.09 -4.94
N ALA A 5 -9.56 -7.36 -6.17
CA ALA A 5 -8.68 -7.38 -7.33
C ALA A 5 -7.71 -6.19 -7.32
N PHE A 6 -6.44 -6.46 -7.61
CA PHE A 6 -5.33 -5.51 -7.48
C PHE A 6 -5.10 -4.95 -6.07
N SER A 7 -5.55 -5.64 -5.02
CA SER A 7 -5.24 -5.39 -3.61
C SER A 7 -5.39 -3.92 -3.18
N HIS A 8 -4.29 -3.27 -2.79
CA HIS A 8 -4.28 -1.90 -2.25
C HIS A 8 -4.84 -0.87 -3.24
N GLU A 9 -4.64 -1.07 -4.53
CA GLU A 9 -5.19 -0.21 -5.56
C GLU A 9 -6.71 -0.31 -5.63
N GLY A 10 -7.24 -1.52 -5.60
CA GLY A 10 -8.67 -1.77 -5.54
C GLY A 10 -9.30 -1.15 -4.30
N GLU A 11 -8.68 -1.37 -3.14
CA GLU A 11 -9.11 -0.81 -1.85
C GLU A 11 -9.17 0.71 -1.88
N ALA A 12 -8.09 1.40 -2.28
CA ALA A 12 -8.05 2.86 -2.31
C ALA A 12 -9.09 3.51 -3.27
N ALA A 13 -9.64 2.73 -4.20
CA ALA A 13 -10.69 3.17 -5.09
C ALA A 13 -12.09 3.04 -4.48
N ILE A 14 -12.32 2.07 -3.58
CA ILE A 14 -13.65 1.71 -3.08
C ILE A 14 -13.82 1.80 -1.55
N GLU A 15 -12.74 2.08 -0.81
CA GLU A 15 -12.71 2.08 0.66
C GLU A 15 -13.72 3.06 1.26
N ARG A 16 -14.00 4.18 0.59
CA ARG A 16 -15.00 5.16 1.04
C ARG A 16 -16.41 4.55 1.09
N GLU A 17 -16.68 3.61 0.22
CA GLU A 17 -17.97 2.94 0.06
C GLU A 17 -18.04 1.61 0.82
N THR A 18 -16.91 0.90 0.99
CA THR A 18 -16.88 -0.47 1.51
C THR A 18 -16.35 -0.64 2.93
N GLY A 19 -15.62 0.36 3.45
CA GLY A 19 -14.78 0.18 4.63
C GLY A 19 -13.46 -0.54 4.30
N SER A 20 -12.71 -0.92 5.34
CA SER A 20 -11.37 -1.51 5.18
C SER A 20 -11.41 -2.96 4.67
N HIS A 21 -10.30 -3.45 4.11
CA HIS A 21 -10.19 -4.85 3.68
C HIS A 21 -10.29 -5.85 4.85
N GLU A 22 -9.99 -5.43 6.08
CA GLU A 22 -10.19 -6.23 7.27
C GLU A 22 -11.68 -6.45 7.55
N GLU A 23 -12.48 -5.39 7.49
CA GLU A 23 -13.94 -5.46 7.65
C GLU A 23 -14.59 -6.28 6.54
N LEU A 24 -14.10 -6.13 5.31
CA LEU A 24 -14.54 -6.94 4.17
C LEU A 24 -14.13 -8.41 4.35
N GLY A 25 -12.91 -8.67 4.80
CA GLY A 25 -12.41 -10.01 5.08
C GLY A 25 -13.25 -10.73 6.12
N GLU A 26 -13.64 -10.06 7.21
CA GLU A 26 -14.53 -10.61 8.23
C GLU A 26 -15.91 -10.95 7.65
N LYS A 27 -16.48 -10.05 6.84
CA LYS A 27 -17.77 -10.28 6.16
C LYS A 27 -17.72 -11.45 5.18
N VAL A 28 -16.66 -11.54 4.37
CA VAL A 28 -16.45 -12.65 3.42
C VAL A 28 -16.30 -13.96 4.19
N LEU A 29 -15.46 -13.98 5.23
CA LEU A 29 -15.23 -15.16 6.05
C LEU A 29 -16.56 -15.70 6.61
N LYS A 30 -17.36 -14.84 7.26
CA LYS A 30 -18.64 -15.24 7.89
C LYS A 30 -19.66 -15.84 6.91
N ASN A 31 -19.64 -15.40 5.65
CA ASN A 31 -20.60 -15.75 4.60
C ASN A 31 -20.00 -16.68 3.53
N SER A 32 -18.93 -17.39 3.84
CA SER A 32 -18.24 -18.31 2.91
C SER A 32 -18.29 -19.75 3.40
N GLN A 33 -18.13 -20.69 2.47
CA GLN A 33 -17.93 -22.11 2.78
C GLN A 33 -16.76 -22.30 3.76
N LEU A 34 -15.70 -21.50 3.66
CA LEU A 34 -14.59 -21.54 4.60
C LEU A 34 -15.03 -21.15 6.01
N GLY A 35 -15.86 -20.11 6.14
CA GLY A 35 -16.46 -19.74 7.41
C GLY A 35 -17.27 -20.86 8.03
N ASP A 36 -18.05 -21.58 7.23
CA ASP A 36 -18.87 -22.70 7.71
C ASP A 36 -18.03 -23.90 8.14
N ILE A 37 -16.92 -24.17 7.47
CA ILE A 37 -15.94 -25.18 7.89
C ILE A 37 -15.29 -24.76 9.21
N LEU A 38 -14.82 -23.51 9.32
CA LEU A 38 -14.13 -23.03 10.51
C LEU A 38 -15.03 -22.99 11.74
N LYS A 39 -16.32 -22.65 11.59
CA LYS A 39 -17.33 -22.67 12.67
C LYS A 39 -17.46 -24.04 13.35
N GLN A 40 -17.03 -25.12 12.70
CA GLN A 40 -17.06 -26.47 13.30
C GLN A 40 -16.07 -26.62 14.46
N GLN A 41 -14.99 -25.83 14.48
CA GLN A 41 -13.91 -25.94 15.47
C GLN A 41 -13.54 -24.62 16.16
N PHE A 42 -13.80 -23.48 15.53
CA PHE A 42 -13.39 -22.15 15.99
C PHE A 42 -14.50 -21.13 15.83
N ALA A 43 -14.53 -20.12 16.70
CA ALA A 43 -15.41 -18.97 16.49
C ALA A 43 -14.88 -18.13 15.32
N ALA A 44 -15.74 -17.76 14.36
CA ALA A 44 -15.36 -16.91 13.23
C ALA A 44 -14.69 -15.59 13.67
N LYS A 45 -15.14 -15.04 14.81
CA LYS A 45 -14.56 -13.84 15.42
C LYS A 45 -13.11 -14.05 15.90
N GLU A 46 -12.80 -15.23 16.43
CA GLU A 46 -11.45 -15.56 16.89
C GLU A 46 -10.46 -15.59 15.72
N ILE A 47 -10.83 -16.26 14.63
CA ILE A 47 -10.03 -16.30 13.40
C ILE A 47 -9.88 -14.90 12.80
N SER A 48 -10.97 -14.13 12.76
CA SER A 48 -10.94 -12.74 12.27
C SER A 48 -10.02 -11.86 13.13
N ASP A 49 -10.09 -11.98 14.46
CA ASP A 49 -9.24 -11.21 15.36
C ASP A 49 -7.75 -11.54 15.12
N LEU A 50 -7.40 -12.81 14.90
CA LEU A 50 -6.03 -13.21 14.56
C LEU A 50 -5.58 -12.64 13.20
N ALA A 51 -6.44 -12.70 12.18
CA ALA A 51 -6.13 -12.18 10.85
C ALA A 51 -5.91 -10.66 10.84
N CYS A 52 -6.65 -9.92 11.67
CA CYS A 52 -6.52 -8.47 11.84
C CYS A 52 -5.43 -8.08 12.87
N GLY A 53 -4.49 -8.98 13.17
CA GLY A 53 -3.35 -8.66 14.02
C GLY A 53 -3.61 -8.60 15.54
N LYS A 54 -4.82 -8.96 16.01
CA LYS A 54 -5.15 -8.91 17.46
C LYS A 54 -4.66 -10.17 18.18
N LYS A 55 -4.37 -10.03 19.48
CA LYS A 55 -3.85 -11.11 20.33
C LYS A 55 -2.55 -11.71 19.73
N LEU A 56 -2.58 -12.97 19.31
CA LEU A 56 -1.47 -13.65 18.64
C LEU A 56 -1.32 -13.23 17.16
N GLY A 57 -2.28 -12.50 16.60
CA GLY A 57 -2.24 -12.01 15.23
C GLY A 57 -1.05 -11.09 14.95
N CYS A 58 -0.43 -10.48 15.96
CA CYS A 58 0.78 -9.68 15.79
C CYS A 58 1.96 -10.52 15.27
N LEU A 59 1.97 -11.84 15.47
CA LEU A 59 2.93 -12.76 14.85
C LEU A 59 2.81 -12.79 13.32
N ILE A 60 1.67 -12.36 12.78
CA ILE A 60 1.39 -12.27 11.35
C ILE A 60 1.56 -10.82 10.89
N ALA A 61 0.87 -9.88 11.52
CA ALA A 61 0.66 -8.53 11.00
C ALA A 61 1.66 -7.45 11.52
N SER A 62 2.50 -7.73 12.51
CA SER A 62 3.42 -6.72 13.10
C SER A 62 4.58 -6.34 12.16
N ASP A 63 5.39 -5.34 12.54
CA ASP A 63 6.61 -4.94 11.81
C ASP A 63 7.64 -6.06 11.65
N LEU A 64 7.64 -7.03 12.55
CA LEU A 64 8.44 -8.26 12.48
C LEU A 64 7.56 -9.50 12.24
N GLY A 65 6.35 -9.32 11.69
CA GLY A 65 5.40 -10.39 11.45
C GLY A 65 5.78 -11.28 10.26
N SER A 66 5.28 -12.50 10.27
CA SER A 66 5.54 -13.51 9.23
C SER A 66 5.09 -13.08 7.84
N ASP A 67 4.01 -12.31 7.71
CA ASP A 67 3.54 -11.76 6.43
C ASP A 67 4.64 -10.92 5.75
N ARG A 68 5.26 -10.01 6.52
CA ARG A 68 6.32 -9.13 6.01
C ARG A 68 7.60 -9.87 5.69
N MET A 69 7.95 -10.84 6.54
CA MET A 69 9.10 -11.69 6.26
C MET A 69 8.93 -12.47 4.96
N ASP A 70 7.72 -12.96 4.67
CA ASP A 70 7.44 -13.69 3.44
C ASP A 70 7.44 -12.77 2.22
N TYR A 71 6.60 -11.72 2.19
CA TYR A 71 6.45 -10.94 0.98
C TYR A 71 7.74 -10.20 0.62
N LEU A 72 8.53 -9.72 1.58
CA LEU A 72 9.79 -9.03 1.26
C LEU A 72 10.78 -9.97 0.56
N LYS A 73 10.87 -11.23 1.01
CA LYS A 73 11.69 -12.25 0.38
C LYS A 73 11.16 -12.63 -0.99
N ARG A 74 9.85 -12.91 -1.05
CA ARG A 74 9.16 -13.33 -2.26
C ARG A 74 9.28 -12.26 -3.34
N ASP A 75 8.94 -11.03 -3.04
CA ASP A 75 8.94 -9.93 -4.00
C ASP A 75 10.36 -9.58 -4.44
N SER A 76 11.34 -9.59 -3.52
CA SER A 76 12.76 -9.46 -3.89
C SER A 76 13.19 -10.53 -4.89
N HIS A 77 12.80 -11.79 -4.66
CA HIS A 77 13.09 -12.90 -5.57
C HIS A 77 12.43 -12.74 -6.95
N TYR A 78 11.12 -12.49 -7.00
CA TYR A 78 10.38 -12.40 -8.26
C TYR A 78 10.65 -11.12 -9.06
N THR A 79 11.05 -10.03 -8.39
CA THR A 79 11.44 -8.78 -9.06
C THR A 79 12.92 -8.74 -9.44
N GLY A 80 13.73 -9.68 -8.94
CA GLY A 80 15.17 -9.74 -9.17
C GLY A 80 15.97 -8.66 -8.43
N VAL A 81 15.36 -8.03 -7.43
CA VAL A 81 15.93 -6.90 -6.73
C VAL A 81 16.62 -7.35 -5.45
N ALA A 82 17.96 -7.25 -5.40
CA ALA A 82 18.76 -7.76 -4.30
C ALA A 82 19.03 -6.70 -3.21
N TYR A 83 18.58 -6.95 -1.97
CA TYR A 83 18.79 -6.05 -0.81
C TYR A 83 19.43 -6.72 0.41
N GLY A 84 19.99 -7.91 0.22
CA GLY A 84 20.53 -8.74 1.29
C GLY A 84 19.58 -9.86 1.69
N VAL A 85 20.03 -10.67 2.65
CA VAL A 85 19.29 -11.85 3.11
C VAL A 85 18.49 -11.48 4.35
N ILE A 86 17.17 -11.65 4.28
CA ILE A 86 16.31 -11.55 5.46
C ILE A 86 16.46 -12.86 6.25
N ASP A 87 17.09 -12.79 7.42
CA ASP A 87 17.23 -13.94 8.32
C ASP A 87 15.97 -14.11 9.19
N SER A 88 14.91 -14.62 8.57
CA SER A 88 13.66 -14.95 9.28
C SER A 88 13.88 -15.97 10.38
N SER A 89 14.83 -16.89 10.23
CA SER A 89 15.12 -17.90 11.25
C SER A 89 15.63 -17.22 12.52
N ARG A 90 16.61 -16.32 12.39
CA ARG A 90 17.13 -15.55 13.53
C ARG A 90 16.04 -14.71 14.19
N LEU A 91 15.20 -14.04 13.40
CA LEU A 91 14.06 -13.28 13.93
C LEU A 91 13.13 -14.19 14.73
N ILE A 92 12.67 -15.31 14.16
CA ILE A 92 11.75 -16.24 14.84
C ILE A 92 12.35 -16.75 16.16
N HIS A 93 13.65 -17.07 16.21
CA HIS A 93 14.31 -17.54 17.42
C HIS A 93 14.51 -16.47 18.50
N THR A 94 14.44 -15.19 18.13
CA THR A 94 14.65 -14.05 19.04
C THR A 94 13.37 -13.27 19.31
N LEU A 95 12.25 -13.67 18.74
CA LEU A 95 10.94 -13.13 19.03
C LEU A 95 10.34 -13.84 20.24
N ASN A 96 9.78 -13.05 21.16
CA ASN A 96 9.12 -13.50 22.36
C ASN A 96 7.73 -12.86 22.46
N PHE A 97 6.78 -13.53 23.10
CA PHE A 97 5.43 -13.02 23.27
C PHE A 97 5.05 -12.97 24.73
N SER A 98 4.81 -11.76 25.24
CA SER A 98 4.47 -11.55 26.65
C SER A 98 3.37 -10.53 26.79
N LYS A 99 2.36 -10.84 27.63
CA LYS A 99 1.23 -9.96 27.95
C LYS A 99 0.54 -9.35 26.72
N GLY A 100 0.41 -10.12 25.63
CA GLY A 100 -0.24 -9.65 24.41
C GLY A 100 0.65 -8.84 23.46
N LYS A 101 1.95 -8.70 23.76
CA LYS A 101 2.90 -7.94 22.95
C LYS A 101 3.99 -8.83 22.38
N LEU A 102 4.36 -8.55 21.15
CA LEU A 102 5.53 -9.14 20.51
C LEU A 102 6.77 -8.34 20.94
N LEU A 103 7.74 -9.04 21.50
CA LEU A 103 8.99 -8.51 22.02
C LEU A 103 10.14 -9.13 21.24
N LEU A 104 11.20 -8.36 21.02
CA LEU A 104 12.43 -8.84 20.41
C LEU A 104 13.52 -8.94 21.48
N GLU A 105 14.17 -10.09 21.60
CA GLU A 105 15.37 -10.22 22.42
C GLU A 105 16.51 -9.42 21.81
N LYS A 106 17.39 -8.84 22.64
CA LYS A 106 18.52 -8.01 22.16
C LYS A 106 19.38 -8.71 21.10
N GLY A 107 19.53 -10.04 21.18
CA GLY A 107 20.29 -10.82 20.19
C GLY A 107 19.67 -10.91 18.78
N GLY A 108 18.45 -10.41 18.60
CA GLY A 108 17.76 -10.30 17.32
C GLY A 108 17.82 -8.91 16.68
N LEU A 109 18.45 -7.93 17.33
CA LEU A 109 18.44 -6.53 16.90
C LEU A 109 18.95 -6.36 15.47
N GLU A 110 20.10 -6.96 15.14
CA GLU A 110 20.72 -6.85 13.82
C GLU A 110 19.86 -7.49 12.72
N ALA A 111 19.17 -8.59 13.03
CA ALA A 111 18.25 -9.23 12.09
C ALA A 111 17.01 -8.35 11.83
N ALA A 112 16.53 -7.65 12.86
CA ALA A 112 15.43 -6.68 12.73
C ALA A 112 15.87 -5.45 11.92
N GLU A 113 17.07 -4.92 12.17
CA GLU A 113 17.65 -3.82 11.37
C GLU A 113 17.76 -4.21 9.90
N ALA A 114 18.29 -5.40 9.60
CA ALA A 114 18.40 -5.90 8.24
C ALA A 114 17.03 -6.01 7.54
N LEU A 115 16.01 -6.51 8.24
CA LEU A 115 14.63 -6.56 7.72
C LEU A 115 14.09 -5.15 7.40
N LEU A 116 14.27 -4.19 8.31
CA LEU A 116 13.77 -2.82 8.14
C LEU A 116 14.50 -2.09 7.00
N ILE A 117 15.80 -2.31 6.85
CA ILE A 117 16.58 -1.79 5.71
C ILE A 117 16.11 -2.41 4.40
N ALA A 118 15.92 -3.74 4.37
CA ALA A 118 15.41 -4.43 3.17
C ALA A 118 14.01 -3.92 2.79
N ARG A 119 13.13 -3.70 3.78
CA ARG A 119 11.81 -3.09 3.59
C ARG A 119 11.92 -1.71 2.98
N PHE A 120 12.74 -0.84 3.55
CA PHE A 120 12.96 0.51 3.04
C PHE A 120 13.39 0.50 1.56
N LEU A 121 14.31 -0.37 1.21
CA LEU A 121 14.82 -0.49 -0.16
C LEU A 121 13.77 -1.05 -1.13
N MET A 122 12.99 -2.04 -0.72
CA MET A 122 11.84 -2.58 -1.48
C MET A 122 10.79 -1.50 -1.74
N PHE A 123 10.44 -0.72 -0.71
CA PHE A 123 9.54 0.43 -0.87
C PHE A 123 10.11 1.44 -1.86
N SER A 124 11.39 1.80 -1.74
CA SER A 124 12.00 2.81 -2.60
C SER A 124 12.06 2.40 -4.08
N THR A 125 12.22 1.11 -4.38
CA THR A 125 12.59 0.66 -5.74
C THR A 125 11.50 -0.09 -6.45
N VAL A 126 10.65 -0.80 -5.72
CA VAL A 126 9.56 -1.59 -6.29
C VAL A 126 8.24 -0.86 -6.03
N TYR A 127 7.82 -0.76 -4.77
CA TYR A 127 6.46 -0.30 -4.45
C TYR A 127 6.24 1.19 -4.80
N LEU A 128 7.23 2.04 -4.51
CA LEU A 128 7.16 3.47 -4.83
C LEU A 128 7.78 3.82 -6.19
N HIS A 129 8.05 2.81 -7.04
CA HIS A 129 8.55 3.06 -8.38
C HIS A 129 7.54 3.87 -9.19
N LYS A 130 8.02 4.91 -9.88
CA LYS A 130 7.15 5.87 -10.60
C LYS A 130 6.19 5.20 -11.57
N THR A 131 6.63 4.15 -12.26
CA THR A 131 5.83 3.44 -13.26
C THR A 131 4.72 2.62 -12.61
N VAL A 132 5.02 1.99 -11.45
CA VAL A 132 4.03 1.24 -10.67
C VAL A 132 2.96 2.20 -10.16
N ARG A 133 3.39 3.27 -9.46
CA ARG A 133 2.49 4.30 -8.93
C ARG A 133 1.58 4.93 -9.99
N ILE A 134 2.10 5.16 -11.20
CA ILE A 134 1.28 5.67 -12.32
C ILE A 134 0.26 4.64 -12.78
N ALA A 135 0.66 3.38 -12.96
CA ALA A 135 -0.27 2.31 -13.36
C ALA A 135 -1.35 2.10 -12.29
N SER A 136 -0.96 2.08 -11.02
CA SER A 136 -1.86 2.03 -9.86
C SER A 136 -2.85 3.19 -9.87
N GLY A 137 -2.38 4.43 -10.05
CA GLY A 137 -3.25 5.60 -10.13
C GLY A 137 -4.21 5.58 -11.32
N MET A 138 -3.77 5.08 -12.48
CA MET A 138 -4.64 4.89 -13.66
C MET A 138 -5.73 3.85 -13.40
N LEU A 139 -5.39 2.75 -12.74
CA LEU A 139 -6.34 1.70 -12.38
C LEU A 139 -7.35 2.19 -11.34
N GLN A 140 -6.89 2.88 -10.30
CA GLN A 140 -7.74 3.49 -9.28
C GLN A 140 -8.74 4.46 -9.90
N GLU A 141 -8.31 5.28 -10.86
CA GLU A 141 -9.21 6.20 -11.56
C GLU A 141 -10.25 5.45 -12.40
N ALA A 142 -9.84 4.38 -13.10
CA ALA A 142 -10.76 3.52 -13.83
C ALA A 142 -11.84 2.92 -12.92
N MET A 143 -11.44 2.39 -11.76
CA MET A 143 -12.36 1.84 -10.77
C MET A 143 -13.31 2.89 -10.21
N ARG A 144 -12.82 4.09 -9.86
CA ARG A 144 -13.66 5.20 -9.37
C ARG A 144 -14.69 5.63 -10.40
N LEU A 145 -14.30 5.70 -11.67
CA LEU A 145 -15.24 6.02 -12.76
C LEU A 145 -16.32 4.94 -12.90
N ALA A 146 -15.93 3.67 -12.89
CA ALA A 146 -16.88 2.55 -12.97
C ALA A 146 -17.82 2.48 -11.75
N VAL A 147 -17.35 2.80 -10.54
CA VAL A 147 -18.22 2.92 -9.35
C VAL A 147 -19.18 4.09 -9.51
N SER A 148 -18.68 5.25 -9.95
CA SER A 148 -19.50 6.46 -10.11
C SER A 148 -20.60 6.30 -11.17
N SER A 149 -20.36 5.51 -12.22
CA SER A 149 -21.35 5.20 -13.26
C SER A 149 -22.28 4.03 -12.90
N GLY A 150 -22.00 3.31 -11.81
CA GLY A 150 -22.73 2.11 -11.40
C GLY A 150 -22.34 0.83 -12.16
N ALA A 151 -21.33 0.89 -13.03
CA ALA A 151 -20.81 -0.29 -13.73
C ALA A 151 -20.09 -1.27 -12.79
N LEU A 152 -19.50 -0.78 -11.69
CA LEU A 152 -18.89 -1.58 -10.64
C LEU A 152 -19.61 -1.33 -9.30
N SER A 153 -20.19 -2.39 -8.74
CA SER A 153 -20.69 -2.38 -7.36
C SER A 153 -19.51 -2.55 -6.39
N PRO A 154 -19.29 -1.62 -5.43
CA PRO A 154 -18.20 -1.73 -4.46
C PRO A 154 -18.25 -3.02 -3.62
N VAL A 155 -19.46 -3.48 -3.30
CA VAL A 155 -19.65 -4.73 -2.53
C VAL A 155 -19.29 -5.96 -3.36
N ASP A 156 -19.56 -5.94 -4.66
CA ASP A 156 -19.24 -7.07 -5.54
C ASP A 156 -17.78 -7.08 -6.00
N ALA A 157 -17.07 -5.94 -5.88
CA ALA A 157 -15.66 -5.83 -6.23
C ALA A 157 -14.78 -6.89 -5.53
N VAL A 158 -15.09 -7.23 -4.27
CA VAL A 158 -14.37 -8.24 -3.47
C VAL A 158 -14.50 -9.66 -4.04
N LYS A 159 -15.52 -9.92 -4.86
CA LYS A 159 -15.75 -11.24 -5.48
C LYS A 159 -15.01 -11.40 -6.80
N LEU A 160 -14.46 -10.31 -7.34
CA LEU A 160 -13.83 -10.31 -8.65
C LEU A 160 -12.34 -10.63 -8.52
N ASP A 161 -11.85 -11.50 -9.41
CA ASP A 161 -10.42 -11.58 -9.70
C ASP A 161 -9.96 -10.43 -10.61
N ASP A 162 -8.65 -10.33 -10.83
CA ASP A 162 -8.06 -9.27 -11.66
C ASP A 162 -8.61 -9.25 -13.09
N SER A 163 -8.83 -10.43 -13.71
CA SER A 163 -9.33 -10.52 -15.08
C SER A 163 -10.79 -10.10 -15.18
N GLN A 164 -11.61 -10.54 -14.22
CA GLN A 164 -13.01 -10.18 -14.09
C GLN A 164 -13.17 -8.69 -13.81
N MET A 165 -12.36 -8.13 -12.91
CA MET A 165 -12.32 -6.69 -12.63
C MET A 165 -12.04 -5.90 -13.90
N LEU A 166 -10.98 -6.24 -14.65
CA LEU A 166 -10.68 -5.59 -15.93
C LEU A 166 -11.84 -5.72 -16.93
N SER A 167 -12.51 -6.87 -16.97
CA SER A 167 -13.68 -7.07 -17.82
C SER A 167 -14.86 -6.19 -17.42
N VAL A 168 -15.08 -5.94 -16.12
CA VAL A 168 -16.12 -5.03 -15.63
C VAL A 168 -15.78 -3.59 -15.99
N LEU A 169 -14.54 -3.16 -15.73
CA LEU A 169 -14.07 -1.81 -16.04
C LEU A 169 -14.19 -1.47 -17.54
N LYS A 170 -14.00 -2.45 -18.43
CA LYS A 170 -14.17 -2.26 -19.89
C LYS A 170 -15.61 -1.99 -20.34
N LYS A 171 -16.63 -2.27 -19.51
CA LYS A 171 -18.03 -1.98 -19.84
C LYS A 171 -18.37 -0.50 -19.71
N ASP A 172 -17.60 0.23 -18.90
CA ASP A 172 -17.74 1.67 -18.75
C ASP A 172 -16.84 2.40 -19.76
N LYS A 173 -17.41 3.34 -20.52
CA LYS A 173 -16.72 4.02 -21.63
C LYS A 173 -15.50 4.84 -21.18
N ASP A 174 -15.54 5.43 -19.99
CA ASP A 174 -14.46 6.28 -19.50
C ASP A 174 -13.40 5.47 -18.77
N ALA A 175 -13.79 4.47 -17.97
CA ALA A 175 -12.87 3.52 -17.35
C ALA A 175 -12.14 2.66 -18.39
N ALA A 176 -12.80 2.26 -19.48
CA ALA A 176 -12.21 1.46 -20.56
C ALA A 176 -10.96 2.13 -21.16
N LYS A 177 -10.94 3.47 -21.28
CA LYS A 177 -9.78 4.21 -21.80
C LYS A 177 -8.53 3.97 -20.96
N PHE A 178 -8.67 3.91 -19.63
CA PHE A 178 -7.56 3.62 -18.72
C PHE A 178 -7.12 2.17 -18.84
N VAL A 179 -8.07 1.23 -18.89
CA VAL A 179 -7.78 -0.20 -19.03
C VAL A 179 -7.04 -0.48 -20.34
N GLU A 180 -7.48 0.10 -21.46
CA GLU A 180 -6.81 -0.06 -22.75
C GLU A 180 -5.37 0.43 -22.73
N ARG A 181 -5.14 1.60 -22.11
CA ARG A 181 -3.78 2.14 -21.95
C ARG A 181 -2.92 1.27 -21.05
N LEU A 182 -3.46 0.73 -19.96
CA LEU A 182 -2.75 -0.21 -19.09
C LEU A 182 -2.33 -1.47 -19.86
N GLN A 183 -3.25 -2.06 -20.63
CA GLN A 183 -2.99 -3.26 -21.44
C GLN A 183 -1.96 -3.02 -22.56
N LYS A 184 -2.00 -1.85 -23.20
CA LYS A 184 -1.01 -1.44 -24.22
C LYS A 184 0.28 -0.87 -23.63
N ARG A 185 0.36 -0.77 -22.30
CA ARG A 185 1.47 -0.14 -21.56
C ARG A 185 1.71 1.33 -21.95
N GLU A 186 0.67 2.02 -22.41
CA GLU A 186 0.63 3.44 -22.76
C GLU A 186 0.41 4.32 -21.51
N LEU A 187 1.27 4.15 -20.52
CA LEU A 187 1.14 4.80 -19.21
C LEU A 187 1.28 6.32 -19.32
N TYR A 188 0.60 7.02 -18.40
CA TYR A 188 0.79 8.46 -18.18
C TYR A 188 2.26 8.75 -17.88
N LYS A 189 2.68 10.00 -18.06
CA LYS A 189 4.06 10.44 -17.79
C LYS A 189 4.05 11.46 -16.67
N VAL A 190 5.12 11.42 -15.87
CA VAL A 190 5.32 12.37 -14.76
C VAL A 190 5.46 13.77 -15.33
N ALA A 191 4.59 14.67 -14.89
CA ALA A 191 4.66 16.10 -15.17
C ALA A 191 5.41 16.85 -14.05
N HIS A 192 5.20 16.46 -12.79
CA HIS A 192 5.81 17.16 -11.64
C HIS A 192 5.96 16.24 -10.41
N ARG A 193 6.81 16.64 -9.47
CA ARG A 193 6.99 15.99 -8.16
C ARG A 193 7.10 17.02 -7.06
N PHE A 194 6.35 16.84 -5.97
CA PHE A 194 6.37 17.76 -4.84
C PHE A 194 6.30 17.01 -3.51
N ASN A 195 6.66 17.69 -2.41
CA ASN A 195 6.48 17.15 -1.07
C ASN A 195 5.00 17.27 -0.67
N PRO A 196 4.31 16.19 -0.29
CA PRO A 196 2.94 16.30 0.19
C PRO A 196 2.88 17.11 1.48
N SER A 197 1.98 18.09 1.57
CA SER A 197 1.60 18.65 2.87
C SER A 197 0.70 17.64 3.59
N PRO A 198 0.86 17.42 4.91
CA PRO A 198 0.10 16.40 5.67
C PRO A 198 -1.43 16.51 5.53
N ASN A 199 -1.93 17.72 5.27
CA ASN A 199 -3.36 18.03 5.14
C ASN A 199 -3.76 18.48 3.72
N ALA A 200 -2.92 18.22 2.71
CA ALA A 200 -3.22 18.63 1.34
C ALA A 200 -4.45 17.88 0.81
N ASN A 201 -5.48 18.62 0.41
CA ASN A 201 -6.59 18.06 -0.33
C ASN A 201 -6.17 17.83 -1.78
N LEU A 202 -5.65 16.64 -2.07
CA LEU A 202 -5.15 16.28 -3.40
C LEU A 202 -6.25 16.36 -4.48
N LEU A 203 -7.52 16.18 -4.11
CA LEU A 203 -8.62 16.27 -5.06
C LEU A 203 -8.86 17.73 -5.51
N GLU A 204 -8.79 18.68 -4.58
CA GLU A 204 -8.88 20.10 -4.90
C GLU A 204 -7.67 20.57 -5.70
N LEU A 205 -6.47 20.16 -5.28
CA LEU A 205 -5.23 20.48 -5.98
C LEU A 205 -5.23 19.93 -7.41
N ARG A 206 -5.72 18.70 -7.60
CA ARG A 206 -5.94 18.09 -8.92
C ARG A 206 -6.86 18.94 -9.79
N LYS A 207 -8.02 19.38 -9.27
CA LYS A 207 -8.95 20.25 -10.00
C LYS A 207 -8.31 21.60 -10.37
N LYS A 208 -7.55 22.20 -9.44
CA LYS A 208 -6.85 23.47 -9.65
C LYS A 208 -5.79 23.37 -10.76
N ILE A 209 -4.94 22.33 -10.72
CA ILE A 209 -3.92 22.08 -11.75
C ILE A 209 -4.58 21.79 -13.10
N ALA A 210 -5.62 20.95 -13.14
CA ALA A 210 -6.33 20.64 -14.38
C ALA A 210 -6.95 21.88 -15.03
N SER A 211 -7.61 22.72 -14.22
CA SER A 211 -8.17 24.01 -14.66
C SER A 211 -7.09 24.95 -15.20
N SER A 212 -5.98 25.12 -14.48
CA SER A 212 -4.87 25.96 -14.93
C SER A 212 -4.18 25.42 -16.19
N ALA A 213 -4.20 24.11 -16.43
CA ALA A 213 -3.64 23.48 -17.62
C ALA A 213 -4.61 23.40 -18.80
N GLY A 214 -5.90 23.72 -18.60
CA GLY A 214 -6.93 23.58 -19.64
C GLY A 214 -7.23 22.13 -20.02
N VAL A 215 -7.09 21.18 -19.09
CA VAL A 215 -7.32 19.74 -19.32
C VAL A 215 -8.44 19.20 -18.44
N ASN A 216 -8.98 18.03 -18.77
CA ASN A 216 -9.97 17.37 -17.92
C ASN A 216 -9.27 16.92 -16.61
N PRO A 217 -9.87 17.14 -15.42
CA PRO A 217 -9.34 16.59 -14.16
C PRO A 217 -9.03 15.10 -14.22
N ALA A 218 -9.81 14.30 -14.97
CA ALA A 218 -9.56 12.87 -15.22
C ALA A 218 -8.17 12.59 -15.83
N ASP A 219 -7.62 13.54 -16.59
CA ASP A 219 -6.29 13.43 -17.22
C ASP A 219 -5.13 13.76 -16.25
N VAL A 220 -5.41 14.31 -15.07
CA VAL A 220 -4.37 14.66 -14.09
C VAL A 220 -4.43 13.65 -12.96
N LEU A 221 -3.43 12.76 -12.88
CA LEU A 221 -3.29 11.82 -11.78
C LEU A 221 -2.39 12.40 -10.70
N MET A 222 -2.81 12.25 -9.44
CA MET A 222 -2.02 12.57 -8.26
C MET A 222 -1.89 11.33 -7.37
N GLU A 223 -0.66 10.92 -7.10
CA GLU A 223 -0.38 9.77 -6.25
C GLU A 223 0.66 10.19 -5.21
N SER A 224 0.37 10.01 -3.91
CA SER A 224 1.14 10.54 -2.79
C SER A 224 2.16 9.58 -2.18
N GLY A 225 2.14 8.29 -2.53
CA GLY A 225 3.09 7.29 -2.00
C GLY A 225 2.82 6.92 -0.54
N GLY A 226 1.59 7.18 -0.07
CA GLY A 226 1.14 6.88 1.29
C GLY A 226 1.76 7.75 2.38
N LYS A 227 1.40 7.47 3.64
CA LYS A 227 1.96 8.14 4.82
C LYS A 227 3.33 7.56 5.17
N PRO A 228 4.33 8.41 5.52
CA PRO A 228 5.62 7.92 6.00
C PRO A 228 5.46 7.13 7.30
N THR A 229 6.32 6.12 7.47
CA THR A 229 6.45 5.42 8.75
C THR A 229 7.03 6.40 9.76
N LYS A 230 6.28 6.72 10.82
CA LYS A 230 6.78 7.61 11.88
C LYS A 230 7.56 6.87 12.96
N LYS A 231 7.19 5.61 13.18
CA LYS A 231 7.67 4.75 14.25
C LYS A 231 7.37 3.30 13.91
N PHE A 232 8.26 2.39 14.26
CA PHE A 232 8.02 0.96 14.22
C PHE A 232 7.51 0.48 15.58
N ASP A 233 6.51 -0.40 15.56
CA ASP A 233 5.99 -1.04 16.77
C ASP A 233 6.84 -2.27 17.12
N ILE A 234 8.11 -2.01 17.46
CA ILE A 234 9.10 -3.03 17.81
C ILE A 234 9.72 -2.67 19.16
N THR A 235 9.40 -3.46 20.17
CA THR A 235 9.97 -3.34 21.51
C THR A 235 11.05 -4.38 21.72
N VAL A 236 12.24 -3.93 22.12
CA VAL A 236 13.42 -4.77 22.34
C VAL A 236 13.68 -4.93 23.84
N LEU A 237 13.86 -6.16 24.29
CA LEU A 237 14.21 -6.52 25.66
C LEU A 237 15.71 -6.32 25.87
N THR A 238 16.04 -5.37 26.75
CA THR A 238 17.43 -5.09 27.16
C THR A 238 17.63 -5.39 28.64
N SER A 239 18.88 -5.43 29.10
CA SER A 239 19.20 -5.54 30.53
C SER A 239 18.68 -4.36 31.35
N SER A 240 18.45 -3.20 30.73
CA SER A 240 17.86 -2.01 31.34
C SER A 240 16.34 -1.93 31.22
N GLY A 241 15.68 -2.97 30.70
CA GLY A 241 14.24 -3.01 30.44
C GLY A 241 13.87 -2.95 28.95
N GLU A 242 12.58 -2.75 28.69
CA GLU A 242 12.01 -2.62 27.35
C GLU A 242 12.34 -1.25 26.74
N LYS A 243 12.83 -1.23 25.49
CA LYS A 243 13.11 -0.01 24.71
C LYS A 243 12.59 -0.15 23.28
N ASN A 244 12.24 0.95 22.62
CA ASN A 244 11.96 0.89 21.18
C ASN A 244 13.23 0.59 20.39
N ILE A 245 13.07 -0.04 19.23
CA ILE A 245 14.20 -0.29 18.33
C ILE A 245 14.92 1.00 17.90
N GLU A 246 14.20 2.11 17.72
CA GLU A 246 14.76 3.41 17.31
C GLU A 246 15.66 4.03 18.39
N GLU A 247 15.39 3.73 19.67
CA GLU A 247 16.25 4.17 20.78
C GLU A 247 17.57 3.41 20.82
N LEU A 248 17.60 2.23 20.20
CA LEU A 248 18.75 1.32 20.19
C LEU A 248 19.53 1.39 18.87
N SER A 249 18.89 1.80 17.78
CA SER A 249 19.45 1.78 16.43
C SER A 249 19.37 3.14 15.74
N GLN A 250 20.55 3.74 15.53
CA GLN A 250 20.68 4.92 14.67
C GLN A 250 20.37 4.59 13.20
N LEU A 251 20.60 3.34 12.77
CA LEU A 251 20.27 2.90 11.41
C LEU A 251 18.76 2.94 11.16
N VAL A 252 17.96 2.44 12.09
CA VAL A 252 16.50 2.48 11.97
C VAL A 252 15.99 3.93 11.97
N SER A 253 16.55 4.78 12.83
CA SER A 253 16.22 6.21 12.84
C SER A 253 16.54 6.89 11.49
N ALA A 254 17.69 6.56 10.90
CA ALA A 254 18.08 7.06 9.58
C ALA A 254 17.14 6.55 8.46
N VAL A 255 16.68 5.30 8.55
CA VAL A 255 15.70 4.73 7.61
C VAL A 255 14.38 5.51 7.65
N ILE A 256 13.85 5.82 8.84
CA ILE A 256 12.62 6.61 8.99
C ILE A 256 12.77 7.99 8.33
N SER A 257 13.88 8.68 8.58
CA SER A 257 14.16 9.98 7.97
C SER A 257 14.32 9.87 6.44
N ALA A 258 14.97 8.82 5.95
CA ALA A 258 15.13 8.58 4.52
C ALA A 258 13.80 8.27 3.82
N GLU A 259 12.87 7.57 4.48
CA GLU A 259 11.52 7.37 3.95
C GLU A 259 10.77 8.70 3.77
N GLU A 260 10.84 9.58 4.78
CA GLU A 260 10.16 10.87 4.73
C GLU A 260 10.67 11.74 3.58
N THR A 261 11.99 11.80 3.40
CA THR A 261 12.61 12.64 2.36
C THR A 261 12.40 12.12 0.93
N ARG A 262 12.33 10.80 0.74
CA ARG A 262 12.14 10.17 -0.58
C ARG A 262 10.68 10.14 -1.04
N ARG A 263 9.72 10.29 -0.12
CA ARG A 263 8.30 10.31 -0.46
C ARG A 263 7.92 11.64 -1.10
N LYS A 264 7.77 11.61 -2.42
CA LYS A 264 7.21 12.70 -3.22
C LYS A 264 5.84 12.30 -3.74
N THR A 265 4.91 13.24 -3.78
CA THR A 265 3.69 13.13 -4.58
C THR A 265 4.04 13.32 -6.04
N LEU A 266 3.50 12.45 -6.89
CA LEU A 266 3.66 12.50 -8.33
C LEU A 266 2.42 13.13 -8.96
N VAL A 267 2.64 14.07 -9.87
CA VAL A 267 1.61 14.51 -10.82
C VAL A 267 1.93 13.87 -12.17
N ALA A 268 0.97 13.16 -12.75
CA ALA A 268 1.14 12.50 -14.04
C ALA A 268 -0.04 12.79 -14.98
N ALA A 269 0.23 12.82 -16.28
CA ALA A 269 -0.75 13.12 -17.31
C ALA A 269 -0.50 12.31 -18.60
N PRO A 270 -1.48 12.22 -19.52
CA PRO A 270 -1.24 11.72 -20.87
C PRO A 270 -0.07 12.45 -21.53
N ARG A 271 0.70 11.76 -22.38
CA ARG A 271 1.99 12.24 -22.90
C ARG A 271 1.87 13.60 -23.59
N GLU A 272 0.80 13.77 -24.34
CA GLU A 272 0.42 14.96 -25.09
C GLU A 272 -0.02 16.13 -24.20
N LYS A 273 -0.37 15.88 -22.93
CA LYS A 273 -0.81 16.88 -21.94
C LYS A 273 0.25 17.21 -20.89
N VAL A 274 1.37 16.48 -20.85
CA VAL A 274 2.42 16.62 -19.83
C VAL A 274 2.92 18.06 -19.73
N GLU A 275 3.19 18.71 -20.86
CA GLU A 275 3.79 20.05 -20.86
C GLU A 275 2.83 21.11 -20.28
N ALA A 276 1.54 21.03 -20.62
CA ALA A 276 0.53 21.93 -20.08
C ALA A 276 0.36 21.72 -18.56
N VAL A 277 0.30 20.46 -18.12
CA VAL A 277 0.19 20.11 -16.70
C VAL A 277 1.43 20.50 -15.92
N LYS A 278 2.62 20.34 -16.51
CA LYS A 278 3.90 20.75 -15.90
C LYS A 278 3.92 22.25 -15.65
N LYS A 279 3.59 23.08 -16.64
CA LYS A 279 3.51 24.55 -16.48
C LYS A 279 2.50 24.97 -15.42
N ALA A 280 1.36 24.28 -15.34
CA ALA A 280 0.37 24.53 -14.29
C ALA A 280 0.91 24.17 -12.88
N CYS A 281 1.66 23.08 -12.75
CA CYS A 281 2.34 22.73 -11.51
C CYS A 281 3.41 23.77 -11.13
N GLU A 282 4.23 24.22 -12.08
CA GLU A 282 5.27 25.24 -11.86
C GLU A 282 4.66 26.54 -11.32
N LYS A 283 3.53 26.97 -11.90
CA LYS A 283 2.76 28.13 -11.41
C LYS A 283 2.18 27.92 -10.01
N GLU A 284 1.71 26.72 -9.70
CA GLU A 284 1.08 26.39 -8.41
C GLU A 284 2.09 26.29 -7.27
N PHE A 285 3.25 25.67 -7.53
CA PHE A 285 4.25 25.37 -6.51
C PHE A 285 5.43 26.35 -6.49
N GLY A 286 5.51 27.28 -7.44
CA GLY A 286 6.57 28.29 -7.51
C GLY A 286 7.94 27.72 -7.86
N SER A 287 7.98 26.71 -8.72
CA SER A 287 9.19 25.97 -9.15
C SER A 287 9.59 26.28 -10.58
#